data_AF-A0A146KGV9-F1
#
_entry.id   AF-A0A146KGV9-F1
#
_cell.length_a   1.000
_cell.length_b   1.000
_cell.length_c   1.000
_cell.angle_alpha   90.00
_cell.angle_beta   90.00
_cell.angle_gamma   90.00
#
_symmetry.space_group_name_H-M   'P 1'
#
loop_
_entity.id
_entity.type
_entity.pdbx_description
1 polymer ?
#
loop_
_entity_poly.entity_id
_entity_poly.type
_entity_poly.pdbx_seq_one_letter_code
_entity_poly.pdbx_strand_id
1 'polypeptide(L)'
;LEDILPQLQDASKIILQLYGSQNEDIIAASKMLFEKVPELFGIDINLGCPAQCAKNENYGFYFKDDEFKLLTNLKQLFPHKHISAKIRLSPTLEQTIVRFERFNQTDIDMLCVHCRKSSLSNDSSQQEEPDYEMF
;
A
#
# COMPACT_ATOMS: atom_id res chain seq x y z
N LEU A 1 2.23 -7.96 -18.47
CA LEU A 1 2.02 -9.18 -17.65
C LEU A 1 2.60 -10.39 -18.34
N GLU A 2 2.25 -10.65 -19.60
CA GLU A 2 2.72 -11.82 -20.38
C GLU A 2 4.25 -12.02 -20.39
N ASP A 3 5.04 -10.94 -20.34
CA ASP A 3 6.51 -11.05 -20.27
C ASP A 3 7.04 -11.41 -18.87
N ILE A 4 6.28 -11.10 -17.82
CA ILE A 4 6.69 -11.26 -16.41
C ILE A 4 6.22 -12.62 -15.87
N LEU A 5 5.01 -13.07 -16.23
CA LEU A 5 4.43 -14.31 -15.70
C LEU A 5 5.32 -15.55 -15.91
N PRO A 6 5.95 -15.77 -17.08
CA PRO A 6 6.86 -16.89 -17.29
C PRO A 6 8.11 -16.85 -16.39
N GLN A 7 8.43 -15.69 -15.81
CA GLN A 7 9.58 -15.51 -14.92
C GLN A 7 9.24 -15.78 -13.44
N LEU A 8 7.95 -15.86 -13.10
CA LEU A 8 7.49 -16.17 -11.74
C LEU A 8 7.61 -17.68 -11.49
N GLN A 9 8.82 -18.15 -11.18
CA GLN A 9 9.12 -19.57 -10.96
C GLN A 9 8.25 -20.21 -9.86
N ASP A 10 7.79 -19.43 -8.89
CA ASP A 10 6.86 -19.86 -7.83
C ASP A 10 5.96 -18.69 -7.39
N ALA A 11 4.92 -18.39 -8.18
CA ALA A 11 3.98 -17.31 -7.90
C ALA A 11 3.24 -17.47 -6.54
N SER A 12 3.18 -18.68 -5.98
CA SER A 12 2.58 -18.93 -4.66
C SER A 12 3.33 -18.31 -3.48
N LYS A 13 4.53 -17.77 -3.72
CA LYS A 13 5.35 -17.05 -2.74
C LYS A 13 5.55 -15.58 -3.10
N ILE A 14 4.85 -15.09 -4.12
CA ILE A 14 5.05 -13.75 -4.66
C ILE A 14 3.85 -12.87 -4.33
N ILE A 15 4.14 -11.71 -3.76
CA ILE A 15 3.20 -10.60 -3.61
C ILE A 15 3.54 -9.57 -4.68
N LEU A 16 2.58 -9.25 -5.54
CA LEU A 16 2.76 -8.20 -6.55
C LEU A 16 2.26 -6.87 -6.02
N GLN A 17 3.13 -5.86 -6.00
CA GLN A 17 2.74 -4.52 -5.61
C GLN A 17 2.08 -3.78 -6.77
N LEU A 18 0.86 -3.30 -6.56
CA LEU A 18 0.09 -2.49 -7.49
C LEU A 18 0.11 -1.01 -7.07
N TYR A 19 -0.07 -0.13 -8.04
CA TYR A 19 -0.33 1.29 -7.83
C TYR A 19 -1.42 1.75 -8.78
N GLY A 20 -2.11 2.83 -8.42
CA GLY A 20 -3.16 3.44 -9.22
C GLY A 20 -3.69 4.67 -8.51
N SER A 21 -4.56 5.43 -9.17
CA SER A 21 -5.11 6.69 -8.64
C SER A 21 -6.61 6.63 -8.33
N GLN A 22 -7.28 5.55 -8.74
CA GLN A 22 -8.70 5.30 -8.50
C GLN A 22 -8.91 3.88 -7.96
N ASN A 23 -9.85 3.73 -7.04
CA ASN A 23 -10.15 2.44 -6.43
C ASN A 23 -10.63 1.40 -7.45
N GLU A 24 -11.50 1.82 -8.38
CA GLU A 24 -12.11 0.95 -9.39
C GLU A 24 -11.05 0.32 -10.31
N ASP A 25 -10.06 1.11 -10.73
CA ASP A 25 -8.98 0.65 -11.61
C ASP A 25 -8.09 -0.36 -10.91
N ILE A 26 -7.76 -0.13 -9.63
CA ILE A 26 -6.94 -1.06 -8.83
C ILE A 26 -7.69 -2.37 -8.62
N ILE A 27 -9.00 -2.32 -8.33
CA ILE A 27 -9.83 -3.51 -8.18
C ILE A 27 -9.91 -4.28 -9.50
N ALA A 28 -10.11 -3.59 -10.63
CA ALA A 28 -10.16 -4.22 -11.94
C ALA A 28 -8.82 -4.89 -12.30
N ALA A 29 -7.71 -4.21 -12.05
CA ALA A 29 -6.36 -4.76 -12.25
C ALA A 29 -6.12 -6.00 -11.36
N SER A 30 -6.58 -5.97 -10.12
CA SER A 30 -6.47 -7.09 -9.18
C SER A 30 -7.25 -8.32 -9.66
N LYS A 31 -8.48 -8.13 -10.16
CA LYS A 31 -9.29 -9.21 -10.76
C LYS A 31 -8.55 -9.84 -11.94
N MET A 32 -8.12 -9.01 -12.89
CA MET A 32 -7.38 -9.47 -14.07
C MET A 32 -6.10 -10.24 -13.69
N LEU A 33 -5.40 -9.77 -12.67
CA LEU A 33 -4.17 -10.41 -12.20
C LEU A 33 -4.45 -11.79 -11.61
N PHE A 34 -5.44 -11.92 -10.72
CA PHE A 34 -5.78 -13.22 -10.12
C PHE A 34 -6.44 -14.19 -11.10
N GLU A 35 -7.12 -13.70 -12.14
CA GLU A 35 -7.62 -14.54 -13.23
C GLU A 35 -6.47 -15.10 -14.09
N LYS A 36 -5.45 -14.26 -14.37
CA LYS A 36 -4.28 -14.67 -15.17
C LYS A 36 -3.26 -15.48 -14.39
N VAL A 37 -3.19 -15.30 -13.07
CA VAL A 37 -2.22 -15.97 -12.17
C VAL A 37 -2.94 -16.50 -10.92
N PRO A 38 -3.75 -17.56 -11.05
CA PRO A 38 -4.54 -18.08 -9.95
C PRO A 38 -3.72 -18.51 -8.74
N GLU A 39 -2.47 -18.93 -8.93
CA GLU A 39 -1.55 -19.35 -7.88
C GLU A 39 -0.83 -18.19 -7.17
N LEU A 40 -0.98 -16.93 -7.62
CA LEU A 40 -0.32 -15.78 -7.00
C LEU A 40 -0.70 -15.68 -5.52
N PHE A 41 0.28 -15.53 -4.63
CA PHE A 41 0.03 -15.46 -3.18
C PHE A 41 -0.91 -14.30 -2.82
N GLY A 42 -0.65 -13.13 -3.40
CA GLY A 42 -1.39 -11.94 -3.05
C GLY A 42 -0.92 -10.67 -3.77
N ILE A 43 -1.48 -9.56 -3.31
CA ILE A 43 -1.15 -8.22 -3.79
C ILE A 43 -0.82 -7.28 -2.62
N ASP A 44 -0.01 -6.27 -2.92
CA ASP A 44 0.29 -5.15 -2.02
C ASP A 44 -0.11 -3.84 -2.71
N ILE A 45 -0.75 -2.91 -1.99
CA ILE A 45 -1.10 -1.61 -2.57
C ILE A 45 -0.06 -0.56 -2.17
N ASN A 46 0.54 0.10 -3.17
CA ASN A 46 1.46 1.20 -2.93
C ASN A 46 0.70 2.47 -2.54
N LEU A 47 0.81 2.85 -1.27
CA LEU A 47 0.27 4.08 -0.68
C LEU A 47 1.39 4.96 -0.08
N GLY A 48 2.63 4.79 -0.58
CA GLY A 48 3.82 5.37 0.03
C GLY A 48 4.87 5.93 -0.92
N CYS A 49 4.70 5.84 -2.25
CA CYS A 49 5.65 6.41 -3.20
C CYS A 49 5.62 7.95 -3.15
N PRO A 50 6.74 8.64 -2.83
CA PRO A 50 6.80 10.10 -2.78
C PRO A 50 7.35 10.73 -4.09
N ALA A 51 7.61 9.92 -5.12
CA ALA A 51 8.25 10.36 -6.34
C ALA A 51 7.37 11.37 -7.11
N GLN A 52 7.99 12.22 -7.92
CA GLN A 52 7.27 13.25 -8.67
C GLN A 52 6.27 12.65 -9.67
N CYS A 53 6.55 11.48 -10.26
CA CYS A 53 5.58 10.77 -11.09
C CYS A 53 4.32 10.37 -10.32
N ALA A 54 4.47 9.87 -9.08
CA ALA A 54 3.36 9.56 -8.19
C ALA A 54 2.51 10.78 -7.85
N LYS A 55 3.16 11.93 -7.67
CA LYS A 55 2.48 13.22 -7.46
C LYS A 55 1.67 13.65 -8.68
N ASN A 56 2.26 13.53 -9.86
CA ASN A 56 1.61 13.94 -11.11
C ASN A 56 0.40 13.06 -11.44
N GLU A 57 0.48 11.77 -11.11
CA GLU A 57 -0.56 10.79 -11.44
C GLU A 57 -1.51 10.48 -10.27
N ASN A 58 -1.28 11.06 -9.08
CA ASN A 58 -2.10 10.90 -7.87
C ASN A 58 -2.17 9.46 -7.33
N TYR A 59 -1.02 8.78 -7.24
CA TYR A 59 -0.91 7.47 -6.58
C TYR A 59 0.11 7.49 -5.43
N GLY A 60 0.27 6.36 -4.74
CA GLY A 60 1.29 6.24 -3.70
C GLY A 60 0.98 7.17 -2.53
N PHE A 61 1.95 7.99 -2.12
CA PHE A 61 1.73 8.96 -1.04
C PHE A 61 0.66 10.02 -1.39
N TYR A 62 0.41 10.23 -2.68
CA TYR A 62 -0.53 11.23 -3.19
C TYR A 62 -1.89 10.63 -3.57
N PHE A 63 -2.18 9.41 -3.13
CA PHE A 63 -3.47 8.78 -3.34
C PHE A 63 -4.58 9.62 -2.72
N LYS A 64 -5.61 9.97 -3.51
CA LYS A 64 -6.69 10.89 -3.10
C LYS A 64 -8.01 10.21 -2.80
N ASP A 65 -8.20 9.00 -3.33
CA ASP A 65 -9.40 8.20 -3.07
C ASP A 65 -9.32 7.55 -1.68
N ASP A 66 -10.42 6.99 -1.21
CA ASP A 66 -10.49 6.35 0.11
C ASP A 66 -9.73 5.01 0.10
N GLU A 67 -8.48 5.06 0.56
CA GLU A 67 -7.59 3.90 0.65
C GLU A 67 -8.17 2.80 1.57
N PHE A 68 -8.94 3.14 2.59
CA PHE A 68 -9.51 2.14 3.49
C PHE A 68 -10.67 1.41 2.83
N LYS A 69 -11.52 2.15 2.11
CA LYS A 69 -12.57 1.55 1.28
C LYS A 69 -12.00 0.61 0.22
N LEU A 70 -10.90 0.99 -0.43
CA LEU A 70 -10.18 0.13 -1.38
C LEU A 70 -9.78 -1.20 -0.75
N LEU A 71 -9.09 -1.13 0.39
CA LEU A 71 -8.54 -2.31 1.06
C LEU A 71 -9.64 -3.23 1.57
N THR A 72 -10.69 -2.68 2.19
CA THR A 72 -11.87 -3.45 2.61
C THR A 72 -12.52 -4.14 1.42
N ASN A 73 -12.70 -3.44 0.30
CA ASN A 73 -13.28 -4.03 -0.92
C ASN A 73 -12.40 -5.15 -1.49
N LEU A 74 -11.08 -4.95 -1.57
CA LEU A 74 -10.14 -5.97 -2.04
C LEU A 74 -10.19 -7.21 -1.15
N LYS A 75 -10.22 -7.04 0.17
CA LYS A 75 -10.29 -8.17 1.09
C LYS A 75 -11.61 -8.94 0.98
N GLN A 76 -12.73 -8.24 0.83
CA GLN A 76 -14.04 -8.86 0.62
C GLN A 76 -14.14 -9.60 -0.72
N LEU A 77 -13.57 -9.05 -1.78
CA LEU A 77 -13.58 -9.66 -3.11
C LEU A 77 -12.64 -10.86 -3.21
N PHE A 78 -11.52 -10.84 -2.48
CA PHE A 78 -10.48 -11.87 -2.54
C PHE A 78 -10.13 -12.42 -1.14
N PRO A 79 -11.08 -13.03 -0.42
CA PRO A 79 -10.89 -13.42 0.97
C PRO A 79 -9.79 -14.48 1.17
N HIS A 80 -9.47 -15.24 0.13
CA HIS A 80 -8.43 -16.28 0.14
C HIS A 80 -7.06 -15.80 -0.34
N LYS A 81 -6.93 -14.54 -0.77
CA LYS A 81 -5.67 -13.94 -1.19
C LYS A 81 -5.09 -13.11 -0.07
N HIS A 82 -3.76 -13.04 -0.04
CA HIS A 82 -3.07 -12.11 0.84
C HIS A 82 -3.20 -10.69 0.30
N ILE A 83 -3.85 -9.80 1.04
CA ILE A 83 -4.00 -8.39 0.71
C ILE A 83 -3.20 -7.59 1.71
N SER A 84 -2.29 -6.76 1.19
CA SER A 84 -1.41 -5.92 2.01
C SER A 84 -1.34 -4.51 1.47
N ALA A 85 -0.82 -3.59 2.29
CA ALA A 85 -0.55 -2.24 1.86
C ALA A 85 0.80 -1.76 2.36
N LYS A 86 1.45 -0.92 1.55
CA LYS A 86 2.73 -0.29 1.90
C LYS A 86 2.62 1.23 1.98
N ILE A 87 2.94 1.76 3.15
CA ILE A 87 2.80 3.19 3.46
C ILE A 87 4.11 3.85 3.91
N ARG A 88 4.04 5.16 4.15
CA ARG A 88 5.02 5.97 4.89
C ARG A 88 4.36 6.57 6.12
N LEU A 89 5.17 7.03 7.07
CA LEU A 89 4.69 7.78 8.23
C LEU A 89 4.01 9.09 7.81
N SER A 90 2.97 9.46 8.54
CA SER A 90 2.31 10.77 8.41
C SER A 90 3.23 11.89 8.92
N PRO A 91 2.94 13.18 8.61
CA PRO A 91 3.73 14.30 9.12
C PRO A 91 3.91 14.32 10.64
N THR A 92 2.88 13.90 11.41
CA THR A 92 2.93 13.82 12.88
C THR A 92 2.65 12.41 13.41
N LEU A 93 2.98 12.18 14.68
CA LEU A 93 2.73 10.91 15.37
C LEU A 93 1.23 10.66 15.51
N GLU A 94 0.46 11.67 15.91
CA GLU A 94 -0.99 11.59 16.10
C GLU A 94 -1.69 11.21 14.78
N GLN A 95 -1.27 11.84 13.68
CA GLN A 95 -1.78 11.51 12.35
C GLN A 95 -1.39 10.10 11.91
N THR A 96 -0.25 9.59 12.38
CA THR A 96 0.18 8.21 12.12
C THR A 96 -0.68 7.22 12.91
N ILE A 97 -0.90 7.49 14.20
CA ILE A 97 -1.74 6.65 15.09
C ILE A 97 -3.16 6.56 14.54
N VAL A 98 -3.81 7.69 14.25
CA VAL A 98 -5.17 7.71 13.69
C VAL A 98 -5.24 6.94 12.37
N ARG A 99 -4.22 7.05 11.51
CA ARG A 99 -4.17 6.30 10.26
C ARG A 99 -4.03 4.79 10.50
N PHE A 100 -3.20 4.38 11.46
CA PHE A 100 -3.03 2.96 11.83
C PHE A 100 -4.30 2.37 12.43
N GLU A 101 -5.03 3.12 13.28
CA GLU A 101 -6.32 2.71 13.81
C GLU A 101 -7.33 2.44 12.70
N ARG A 102 -7.35 3.27 11.64
CA ARG A 102 -8.19 3.04 10.46
C ARG A 102 -7.74 1.81 9.66
N PHE A 103 -6.43 1.57 9.51
CA PHE A 103 -5.95 0.33 8.86
C PHE A 103 -6.40 -0.93 9.61
N ASN A 104 -6.41 -0.89 10.94
CA ASN A 104 -6.88 -1.98 11.79
C ASN A 104 -8.36 -2.35 11.57
N GLN A 105 -9.12 -1.53 10.83
CA GLN A 105 -10.53 -1.77 10.48
C GLN A 105 -10.71 -2.42 9.09
N THR A 106 -9.64 -2.64 8.31
CA THR A 106 -9.71 -3.06 6.89
C THR A 106 -9.53 -4.56 6.64
N ASP A 107 -9.32 -5.37 7.68
CA ASP A 107 -9.06 -6.83 7.62
C ASP A 107 -7.91 -7.26 6.68
N ILE A 108 -7.04 -6.34 6.27
CA ILE A 108 -5.83 -6.66 5.47
C ILE A 108 -4.87 -7.52 6.28
N ASP A 109 -4.13 -8.38 5.58
CA ASP A 109 -3.28 -9.39 6.21
C ASP A 109 -1.94 -8.81 6.70
N MET A 110 -1.49 -7.70 6.11
CA MET A 110 -0.22 -7.06 6.47
C MET A 110 -0.22 -5.57 6.12
N LEU A 111 0.35 -4.76 7.01
CA LEU A 111 0.70 -3.36 6.75
C LEU A 111 2.24 -3.20 6.77
N CYS A 112 2.83 -2.88 5.62
CA CYS A 112 4.25 -2.58 5.50
C CYS A 112 4.49 -1.08 5.70
N VAL A 113 5.26 -0.70 6.72
CA VAL A 113 5.54 0.70 7.03
C VAL A 113 6.99 1.02 6.66
N HIS A 114 7.18 1.96 5.73
CA HIS A 114 8.46 2.64 5.61
C HIS A 114 8.51 3.73 6.68
N CYS A 115 9.30 3.50 7.73
CA CYS A 115 9.45 4.39 8.90
C CYS A 115 10.19 5.71 8.60
N ARG A 116 9.80 6.39 7.53
CA ARG A 116 10.30 7.70 7.12
C ARG A 116 9.13 8.56 6.65
N LYS A 117 9.03 9.79 7.17
CA LYS A 117 8.08 10.80 6.69
C LYS A 117 8.33 11.09 5.19
N SER A 118 7.29 11.43 4.45
CA SER A 118 7.41 11.86 3.05
C SER A 118 7.95 13.30 2.94
N SER A 119 9.17 13.55 3.42
CA SER A 119 9.82 14.84 3.18
C SER A 119 10.30 14.90 1.73
N LEU A 120 9.82 15.90 0.98
CA LEU A 120 10.35 16.26 -0.33
C LEU A 120 11.68 17.05 -0.22
N SER A 121 12.14 17.37 0.99
CA SER A 121 13.39 18.08 1.23
C SER A 121 14.40 17.22 1.98
N ASN A 122 15.65 17.27 1.54
CA ASN A 122 16.84 16.83 2.27
C ASN A 122 17.11 17.74 3.50
N ASP A 123 16.06 18.11 4.24
CA ASP A 123 16.20 19.00 5.38
C ASP A 123 16.38 18.16 6.65
N SER A 124 17.63 18.11 7.12
CA SER A 124 18.07 17.42 8.32
C SER A 124 17.51 18.01 9.63
N SER A 125 16.71 19.08 9.55
CA SER A 125 16.13 19.77 10.71
C SER A 125 14.86 19.15 11.30
N GLN A 126 14.33 18.06 10.72
CA GLN A 126 13.08 17.41 11.17
C GLN A 126 13.28 16.12 11.99
N GLN A 127 14.46 15.91 12.56
CA GLN A 127 14.67 14.85 13.56
C GLN A 127 14.10 15.33 14.91
N GLU A 128 12.81 15.16 15.12
CA GLU A 128 12.25 15.14 16.47
C GLU A 128 12.73 13.86 17.15
N GLU A 129 13.39 14.00 18.30
CA GLU A 129 13.71 12.85 19.15
C GLU A 129 12.39 12.22 19.62
N PRO A 130 12.17 10.93 19.40
CA PRO A 130 10.98 10.26 19.90
C PRO A 130 10.96 10.31 21.43
N ASP A 131 9.86 10.82 21.99
CA ASP A 131 9.59 10.76 23.43
C ASP A 131 9.17 9.32 23.79
N TYR A 132 10.13 8.55 24.30
CA TYR A 132 9.93 7.17 24.69
C TYR A 132 9.24 7.01 26.06
N GLU A 133 8.92 8.09 26.78
CA GLU A 133 8.31 8.01 28.12
C GLU A 133 6.80 7.68 28.08
N MET A 134 6.21 7.54 26.89
CA MET A 134 4.78 7.32 26.70
C MET A 134 4.34 5.84 26.50
N PHE A 135 5.22 4.86 26.74
CA PHE A 135 4.88 3.43 26.66
C PHE A 135 5.08 2.68 27.98
#